data_AF-A0A968DV98-F1
#
_entry.id   AF-A0A968DV98-F1
#
_cell.length_a   1.000
_cell.length_b   1.000
_cell.length_c   1.000
_cell.angle_alpha   90.00
_cell.angle_beta   90.00
_cell.angle_gamma   90.00
#
_symmetry.space_group_name_H-M   'P 1'
#
loop_
_entity.id
_entity.type
_entity.pdbx_description
1 polymer ?
#
loop_
_entity_poly.entity_id
_entity_poly.type
_entity_poly.pdbx_seq_one_letter_code
_entity_poly.pdbx_strand_id
1 'polypeptide(L)' 'PASEFGIKSQFDVPDEVFMARELIPGTLNKINGTASYHPAFDGV' A
#
# COMPACT_ATOMS: atom_id res chain seq x y z
N PRO A 1 -8.71 -3.50 1.88
CA PRO A 1 -7.72 -2.40 2.02
C PRO A 1 -6.29 -2.90 1.98
N ALA A 2 -5.31 -2.07 1.60
CA ALA A 2 -3.91 -2.51 1.64
C ALA A 2 -3.44 -2.84 3.08
N SER A 3 -4.09 -2.24 4.09
CA SER A 3 -3.86 -2.54 5.52
C SER A 3 -4.15 -3.98 5.90
N GLU A 4 -5.04 -4.69 5.19
CA GLU A 4 -5.31 -6.13 5.40
C GLU A 4 -4.07 -6.99 5.11
N PHE A 5 -3.16 -6.47 4.27
CA PHE A 5 -1.85 -7.07 3.99
C PHE A 5 -0.73 -6.46 4.83
N GLY A 6 -1.03 -5.56 5.78
CA GLY A 6 -0.02 -4.85 6.56
C GLY A 6 0.73 -3.75 5.81
N ILE A 7 0.21 -3.29 4.67
CA ILE A 7 0.80 -2.25 3.82
C ILE A 7 0.08 -0.93 4.04
N LYS A 8 0.84 0.15 4.23
CA LYS A 8 0.32 1.51 4.42
C LYS A 8 0.72 2.42 3.26
N SER A 9 -0.10 3.44 3.00
CA SER A 9 0.29 4.54 2.12
C SER A 9 1.34 5.40 2.80
N GLN A 10 2.24 6.01 2.01
CA GLN A 10 3.12 7.08 2.51
C GLN A 10 2.37 8.42 2.72
N PHE A 11 1.20 8.57 2.09
CA PHE A 11 0.34 9.73 2.23
C PHE A 11 -0.70 9.50 3.32
N ASP A 12 -1.11 10.57 4.02
CA ASP A 12 -2.16 10.51 5.03
C ASP A 12 -3.53 10.46 4.37
N VAL A 13 -3.98 9.25 4.05
CA VAL A 13 -5.25 8.98 3.37
C VAL A 13 -6.07 7.94 4.14
N PRO A 14 -7.41 7.99 4.06
CA PRO A 14 -8.26 6.95 4.63
C PRO A 14 -7.91 5.56 4.11
N ASP A 15 -8.07 4.55 4.96
CA ASP A 15 -7.70 3.18 4.62
C ASP A 15 -8.51 2.60 3.44
N GLU A 16 -9.77 3.02 3.31
CA GLU A 16 -10.68 2.58 2.26
C GLU A 16 -10.27 3.03 0.85
N VAL A 17 -9.44 4.07 0.72
CA VAL A 17 -9.00 4.58 -0.59
C VAL A 17 -7.64 4.04 -1.03
N PHE A 18 -6.91 3.34 -0.14
CA PHE A 18 -5.61 2.75 -0.45
C PHE A 18 -5.69 1.22 -0.49
N MET A 19 -5.61 0.65 -1.69
CA MET A 19 -5.89 -0.76 -1.95
C MET A 19 -4.67 -1.49 -2.51
N ALA A 20 -4.50 -2.76 -2.13
CA ALA A 20 -3.50 -3.65 -2.72
C ALA A 20 -4.19 -4.92 -3.25
N ARG A 21 -3.61 -5.52 -4.28
CA ARG A 21 -4.07 -6.79 -4.85
C ARG A 21 -2.87 -7.65 -5.22
N GLU A 22 -2.87 -8.88 -4.75
CA GLU A 22 -1.87 -9.86 -5.15
C GLU A 22 -2.02 -10.19 -6.64
N LEU A 23 -0.90 -10.18 -7.38
CA LEU A 23 -0.87 -10.68 -8.75
C LEU A 23 -0.67 -12.20 -8.78
N ILE A 24 0.10 -12.71 -7.82
CA ILE A 24 0.32 -14.13 -7.58
C ILE A 24 -0.11 -14.40 -6.13
N PRO A 25 -0.96 -15.41 -5.87
CA PRO A 25 -1.47 -15.68 -4.53
C PRO A 25 -0.36 -15.88 -3.49
N GLY A 26 -0.52 -15.25 -2.33
CA GLY A 26 0.37 -15.37 -1.18
C GLY A 26 1.65 -14.54 -1.23
N THR A 27 1.81 -13.68 -2.24
CA THR A 27 2.98 -12.80 -2.39
C THR A 27 3.07 -11.74 -1.30
N LEU A 28 1.95 -11.27 -0.76
CA LEU A 28 1.92 -10.20 0.24
C LEU A 28 1.90 -10.72 1.67
N ASN A 29 1.72 -12.03 1.90
CA ASN A 29 1.57 -12.63 3.24
C ASN A 29 2.74 -12.38 4.22
N LYS A 30 3.91 -11.96 3.73
CA LYS A 30 5.12 -11.70 4.55
C LYS A 30 5.65 -10.28 4.40
N ILE A 31 4.88 -9.38 3.79
CA ILE A 31 5.29 -7.99 3.59
C ILE A 31 4.53 -7.14 4.60
N ASN A 32 5.25 -6.28 5.31
CA ASN A 32 4.63 -5.19 6.06
C ASN A 32 5.44 -3.91 5.87
N GLY A 33 4.78 -2.75 5.97
CA GLY A 33 5.45 -1.46 5.90
C GLY A 33 4.71 -0.45 5.04
N THR A 34 5.45 0.54 4.55
CA THR A 34 4.92 1.69 3.82
C THR A 34 5.29 1.61 2.35
N ALA A 35 4.29 1.73 1.46
CA ALA A 35 4.52 1.85 0.03
C ALA A 35 5.07 3.25 -0.29
N SER A 36 6.35 3.32 -0.65
CA SER A 36 6.98 4.57 -1.09
C SER A 36 6.83 4.74 -2.59
N TYR A 37 6.34 5.91 -3.00
CA TYR A 37 6.21 6.26 -4.41
C TYR A 37 7.37 7.16 -4.85
N HIS A 38 7.58 7.19 -6.16
CA HIS A 38 8.54 8.11 -6.77
C HIS A 38 8.18 9.58 -6.45
N PRO A 39 9.16 10.50 -6.31
CA PRO A 39 8.92 11.91 -6.00
C PRO A 39 7.99 12.67 -6.95
N ALA A 40 7.72 12.10 -8.13
CA ALA A 40 6.73 12.64 -9.06
C ALA A 40 5.30 12.67 -8.47
N PHE A 41 5.07 11.98 -7.35
CA PHE A 41 3.79 11.89 -6.65
C PHE A 41 3.72 12.72 -5.36
N ASP A 42 4.76 13.51 -5.01
CA ASP A 42 4.83 14.21 -3.71
C ASP A 42 3.77 15.32 -3.50
N GLY A 43 3.03 15.70 -4.54
CA GLY A 43 2.00 16.76 -4.50
C GLY A 43 0.60 16.30 -4.90
N VAL A 44 0.34 14.99 -4.88
CA VAL A 44 -0.96 14.38 -5.22
C VAL A 44 -1.89 14.38 -4.01
#